data_AF-A0A3P8UME3-F1
#
_entry.id   AF-A0A3P8UME3-F1
#
_cell.length_a   1.000
_cell.length_b   1.000
_cell.length_c   1.000
_cell.angle_alpha   90.00
_cell.angle_beta   90.00
_cell.angle_gamma   90.00
#
_symmetry.space_group_name_H-M   'P 1'
#
loop_
_entity.id
_entity.type
_entity.pdbx_description
1 polymer ?
#
loop_
_entity_poly.entity_id
_entity_poly.type
_entity_poly.pdbx_seq_one_letter_code
_entity_poly.pdbx_strand_id
1 'polypeptide(L)'
;MFSTSYSCRLLLQVVVTGRGRGGGPMGRGRTVPTRQSPRVAESQRSTVSIEGLSLSTTETQLRNLLRSIGPIEMFKMMPQQRKAVATFSNPDHAASFQLSFHRHMIDLSHIDVSLIDG
;
A
#
# COMPACT_ATOMS: atom_id res chain seq x y z
N MET A 1 6.21 14.96 17.92
CA MET A 1 4.97 14.15 17.74
C MET A 1 5.03 13.55 16.34
N PHE A 2 4.92 12.22 16.26
CA PHE A 2 5.15 11.34 15.10
C PHE A 2 4.61 11.93 13.77
N SER A 3 5.43 12.16 12.72
CA SER A 3 5.84 11.19 11.68
C SER A 3 4.65 10.30 11.24
N THR A 4 4.15 10.29 10.00
CA THR A 4 4.82 10.40 8.71
C THR A 4 3.79 10.73 7.63
N SER A 5 4.13 11.65 6.73
CA SER A 5 3.40 11.92 5.50
C SER A 5 3.59 10.74 4.53
N TYR A 6 2.55 9.92 4.35
CA TYR A 6 2.47 8.95 3.26
C TYR A 6 1.20 9.24 2.45
N SER A 7 1.33 10.13 1.47
CA SER A 7 0.40 10.20 0.35
C SER A 7 1.17 10.72 -0.86
N CYS A 8 1.97 9.84 -1.47
CA CYS A 8 2.51 10.12 -2.80
C CYS A 8 1.51 9.63 -3.84
N ARG A 9 0.65 10.57 -4.23
CA ARG A 9 -0.03 10.67 -5.53
C ARG A 9 0.71 9.89 -6.63
N LEU A 10 0.16 8.74 -6.97
CA LEU A 10 0.53 7.96 -8.13
C LEU A 10 -0.28 8.48 -9.33
N LEU A 11 0.23 9.46 -10.08
CA LEU A 11 -0.31 9.76 -11.41
C LEU A 11 0.82 10.11 -12.39
N LEU A 12 1.03 9.14 -13.29
CA LEU A 12 1.38 9.29 -14.70
C LEU A 12 2.74 9.90 -15.05
N GLN A 13 3.74 9.02 -15.24
CA GLN A 13 4.90 9.33 -16.07
C GLN A 13 4.47 9.36 -17.54
N VAL A 14 4.30 10.56 -18.10
CA VAL A 14 4.36 10.76 -19.55
C VAL A 14 5.83 11.06 -19.89
N VAL A 15 6.55 10.07 -20.41
CA VAL A 15 7.89 10.27 -20.98
C VAL A 15 7.71 10.92 -22.36
N VAL A 16 7.96 12.23 -22.46
CA VAL A 16 8.22 12.89 -23.74
C VAL A 16 9.73 13.14 -23.83
N THR A 17 10.39 12.35 -24.66
CA THR A 17 11.76 12.59 -25.13
C THR A 17 11.76 13.75 -26.13
N GLY A 18 11.83 14.98 -25.62
CA GLY A 18 12.06 16.19 -26.41
C GLY A 18 13.54 16.60 -26.39
N ARG A 19 14.24 16.44 -27.52
CA ARG A 19 15.59 16.95 -27.74
C ARG A 19 15.58 18.49 -27.79
N GLY A 20 16.36 19.16 -26.94
CA GLY A 20 16.55 20.61 -27.00
C GLY A 20 17.91 21.04 -26.46
N ARG A 21 18.78 21.55 -27.33
CA ARG A 21 20.11 22.10 -27.06
C ARG A 21 19.97 23.49 -26.38
N GLY A 22 20.73 23.76 -25.32
CA GLY A 22 20.87 25.10 -24.75
C GLY A 22 21.85 25.11 -23.57
N GLY A 23 22.91 25.93 -23.66
CA GLY A 23 24.05 25.92 -22.75
C GLY A 23 23.90 26.73 -21.46
N GLY A 24 24.88 26.57 -20.57
CA GLY A 24 25.11 27.42 -19.39
C GLY A 24 25.96 26.70 -18.33
N PRO A 25 27.09 27.27 -17.87
CA PRO A 25 27.95 26.64 -16.88
C PRO A 25 27.58 27.02 -15.43
N MET A 26 27.86 26.08 -14.53
CA MET A 26 28.16 26.26 -13.10
C MET A 26 27.06 26.86 -12.20
N GLY A 27 26.26 25.97 -11.61
CA GLY A 27 25.46 26.23 -10.42
C GLY A 27 25.69 25.12 -9.40
N ARG A 28 26.70 25.30 -8.54
CA ARG A 28 27.04 24.40 -7.44
C ARG A 28 26.01 24.63 -6.33
N GLY A 29 24.94 23.84 -6.32
CA GLY A 29 23.86 23.99 -5.34
C GLY A 29 23.04 22.71 -5.16
N ARG A 30 22.83 22.38 -3.88
CA ARG A 30 21.82 21.48 -3.29
C ARG A 30 22.09 19.96 -3.15
N THR A 31 22.42 19.62 -1.90
CA THR A 31 21.71 18.66 -1.02
C THR A 31 21.49 17.21 -1.50
N VAL A 32 22.32 16.32 -0.94
CA VAL A 32 22.08 15.04 -0.22
C VAL A 32 20.73 14.27 -0.36
N PRO A 33 20.72 13.02 0.13
CA PRO A 33 20.62 11.77 -0.62
C PRO A 33 19.15 11.35 -0.84
N THR A 34 18.82 10.59 -1.87
CA THR A 34 17.50 9.91 -1.86
C THR A 34 17.65 8.48 -2.31
N ARG A 35 17.93 7.67 -1.28
CA ARG A 35 17.10 6.52 -0.91
C ARG A 35 16.75 5.66 -2.12
N GLN A 36 17.63 4.69 -2.37
CA GLN A 36 17.26 3.42 -2.99
C GLN A 36 15.91 2.99 -2.38
N SER A 37 14.82 3.26 -3.10
CA SER A 37 13.57 2.58 -2.85
C SER A 37 13.88 1.15 -3.29
N PRO A 38 13.91 0.16 -2.37
CA PRO A 38 13.83 -1.21 -2.83
C PRO A 38 12.50 -1.26 -3.56
N ARG A 39 12.56 -1.39 -4.88
CA ARG A 39 11.48 -1.96 -5.67
C ARG A 39 11.40 -3.39 -5.17
N VAL A 40 10.76 -3.56 -4.00
CA VAL A 40 10.43 -4.85 -3.46
C VAL A 40 9.61 -5.49 -4.55
N ALA A 41 10.07 -6.64 -5.02
CA ALA A 41 9.36 -7.49 -5.95
C ALA A 41 7.94 -7.72 -5.42
N GLU A 42 7.00 -6.86 -5.83
CA GLU A 42 5.57 -6.98 -5.59
C GLU A 42 5.01 -8.00 -6.60
N SER A 43 5.72 -9.11 -6.75
CA SER A 43 5.42 -10.13 -7.71
C SER A 43 4.33 -11.03 -7.13
N GLN A 44 3.10 -10.78 -7.59
CA GLN A 44 1.98 -11.74 -7.65
C GLN A 44 1.44 -12.28 -6.32
N ARG A 45 1.59 -11.57 -5.21
CA ARG A 45 0.95 -11.99 -3.96
C ARG A 45 -0.52 -11.59 -3.99
N SER A 46 -1.41 -12.58 -4.07
CA SER A 46 -2.87 -12.35 -3.99
C SER A 46 -3.39 -12.33 -2.56
N THR A 47 -2.54 -12.68 -1.57
CA THR A 47 -2.92 -12.76 -0.16
C THR A 47 -2.40 -11.55 0.62
N VAL A 48 -3.28 -10.93 1.38
CA VAL A 48 -2.98 -9.81 2.30
C VAL A 48 -3.17 -10.25 3.75
N SER A 49 -2.23 -9.86 4.61
CA SER A 49 -2.38 -9.89 6.06
C SER A 49 -2.67 -8.50 6.57
N ILE A 50 -3.72 -8.37 7.37
CA ILE A 50 -4.15 -7.13 8.01
C ILE A 50 -3.95 -7.31 9.51
N GLU A 51 -3.11 -6.48 10.11
CA GLU A 51 -2.79 -6.49 11.53
C GLU A 51 -3.18 -5.14 12.18
N GLY A 52 -3.28 -5.12 13.50
CA GLY A 52 -3.66 -3.89 14.22
C GLY A 52 -5.15 -3.56 14.16
N LEU A 53 -6.01 -4.57 13.95
CA LEU A 53 -7.46 -4.38 13.94
C LEU A 53 -7.98 -3.94 15.32
N SER A 54 -8.97 -3.04 15.33
CA SER A 54 -9.69 -2.66 16.55
C SER A 54 -10.52 -3.83 17.06
N LEU A 55 -10.71 -3.92 18.39
CA LEU A 55 -11.59 -4.93 18.99
C LEU A 55 -13.07 -4.73 18.62
N SER A 56 -13.44 -3.51 18.23
CA SER A 56 -14.79 -3.19 17.75
C SER A 56 -14.97 -3.52 16.27
N THR A 57 -13.87 -3.70 15.51
CA THR A 57 -13.96 -4.06 14.10
C THR A 57 -14.53 -5.46 13.96
N THR A 58 -15.56 -5.59 13.13
CA THR A 58 -16.22 -6.87 12.86
C THR A 58 -15.73 -7.48 11.55
N GLU A 59 -15.78 -8.80 11.45
CA GLU A 59 -15.49 -9.54 10.21
C GLU A 59 -16.27 -8.98 9.02
N THR A 60 -17.55 -8.64 9.23
CA THR A 60 -18.43 -8.11 8.19
C THR A 60 -17.93 -6.77 7.63
N GLN A 61 -17.47 -5.85 8.50
CA GLN A 61 -16.88 -4.57 8.03
C GLN A 61 -15.65 -4.81 7.16
N LEU A 62 -14.74 -5.67 7.63
CA LEU A 62 -13.49 -5.93 6.93
C LEU A 62 -13.72 -6.64 5.59
N ARG A 63 -14.65 -7.62 5.56
CA ARG A 63 -15.11 -8.24 4.32
C ARG A 63 -15.71 -7.23 3.36
N ASN A 64 -16.53 -6.30 3.82
CA ASN A 64 -17.13 -5.28 2.96
C ASN A 64 -16.07 -4.37 2.33
N LEU A 65 -15.04 -3.99 3.10
CA LEU A 65 -13.90 -3.21 2.58
C LEU A 65 -13.11 -3.98 1.51
N LEU A 66 -12.81 -5.24 1.77
CA LEU A 66 -12.12 -6.09 0.79
C LEU A 66 -12.95 -6.24 -0.50
N ARG A 67 -14.24 -6.53 -0.36
CA ARG A 67 -15.19 -6.63 -1.48
C ARG A 67 -15.38 -5.31 -2.24
N SER A 68 -15.14 -4.17 -1.58
CA SER A 68 -15.15 -2.87 -2.24
C SER A 68 -13.96 -2.68 -3.19
N ILE A 69 -12.86 -3.41 -3.00
CA ILE A 69 -11.70 -3.36 -3.91
C ILE A 69 -11.80 -4.44 -4.98
N GLY A 70 -12.24 -5.65 -4.62
CA GLY A 70 -12.37 -6.74 -5.59
C GLY A 70 -12.91 -8.04 -4.99
N PRO A 71 -13.12 -9.06 -5.86
CA PRO A 71 -13.55 -10.38 -5.42
C PRO A 71 -12.46 -11.05 -4.56
N ILE A 72 -12.89 -11.61 -3.43
CA ILE A 72 -12.05 -12.38 -2.51
C ILE A 72 -12.43 -13.86 -2.58
N GLU A 73 -11.42 -14.72 -2.60
CA GLU A 73 -11.59 -16.17 -2.56
C GLU A 73 -11.65 -16.68 -1.12
N MET A 74 -10.80 -16.12 -0.26
CA MET A 74 -10.63 -16.55 1.11
C MET A 74 -10.63 -15.35 2.05
N PHE A 75 -11.26 -15.50 3.21
CA PHE A 75 -11.18 -14.55 4.30
C PHE A 75 -11.20 -15.26 5.64
N LYS A 76 -10.19 -14.99 6.47
CA LYS A 76 -10.05 -15.54 7.81
C LYS A 76 -9.71 -14.43 8.79
N MET A 77 -10.59 -14.18 9.75
CA MET A 77 -10.33 -13.25 10.85
C MET A 77 -9.85 -14.00 12.10
N MET A 78 -8.89 -13.39 12.80
CA MET A 78 -8.33 -13.85 14.06
C MET A 78 -8.37 -12.67 15.06
N PRO A 79 -9.55 -12.34 15.60
CA PRO A 79 -9.73 -11.17 16.47
C PRO A 79 -8.91 -11.26 17.76
N GLN A 80 -8.68 -12.49 18.27
CA GLN A 80 -7.78 -12.73 19.41
C GLN A 80 -6.33 -12.27 19.14
N GLN A 81 -5.90 -12.32 17.88
CA GLN A 81 -4.58 -11.88 17.43
C GLN A 81 -4.61 -10.48 16.80
N ARG A 82 -5.78 -9.82 16.79
CA ARG A 82 -6.03 -8.55 16.08
C ARG A 82 -5.55 -8.59 14.62
N LYS A 83 -5.73 -9.75 13.99
CA LYS A 83 -5.23 -10.07 12.66
C LYS A 83 -6.35 -10.60 11.77
N ALA A 84 -6.27 -10.32 10.48
CA ALA A 84 -7.06 -10.98 9.45
C ALA A 84 -6.17 -11.32 8.26
N VAL A 85 -6.54 -12.37 7.54
CA VAL A 85 -5.89 -12.79 6.30
C VAL A 85 -6.96 -12.92 5.24
N ALA A 86 -6.71 -12.34 4.07
CA ALA A 86 -7.62 -12.42 2.94
C ALA A 86 -6.85 -12.71 1.65
N THR A 87 -7.44 -13.54 0.80
CA THR A 87 -6.89 -13.85 -0.52
C THR A 87 -7.84 -13.31 -1.57
N PHE A 88 -7.32 -12.43 -2.43
CA PHE A 88 -8.01 -11.90 -3.59
C PHE A 88 -7.92 -12.87 -4.76
N SER A 89 -8.92 -12.85 -5.64
CA SER A 89 -8.84 -13.61 -6.89
C SER A 89 -7.79 -13.05 -7.86
N ASN A 90 -7.41 -11.77 -7.71
CA ASN A 90 -6.42 -11.12 -8.57
C ASN A 90 -5.36 -10.42 -7.70
N PRO A 91 -4.06 -10.64 -7.95
CA PRO A 91 -2.97 -9.98 -7.22
C PRO A 91 -2.99 -8.45 -7.34
N ASP A 92 -3.48 -7.87 -8.45
CA ASP A 92 -3.60 -6.41 -8.59
C ASP A 92 -4.53 -5.79 -7.52
N HIS A 93 -5.61 -6.51 -7.15
CA HIS A 93 -6.52 -6.08 -6.08
C HIS A 93 -5.84 -6.14 -4.71
N ALA A 94 -5.02 -7.16 -4.47
CA ALA A 94 -4.27 -7.30 -3.23
C ALA A 94 -3.25 -6.16 -3.06
N ALA A 95 -2.48 -5.86 -4.10
CA ALA A 95 -1.55 -4.73 -4.13
C ALA A 95 -2.25 -3.38 -3.92
N SER A 96 -3.36 -3.15 -4.64
CA SER A 96 -4.17 -1.94 -4.50
C SER A 96 -4.73 -1.79 -3.08
N PHE A 97 -5.23 -2.88 -2.50
CA PHE A 97 -5.72 -2.89 -1.13
C PHE A 97 -4.60 -2.56 -0.14
N GLN A 98 -3.42 -3.17 -0.28
CA GLN A 98 -2.27 -2.84 0.56
C GLN A 98 -1.91 -1.36 0.45
N LEU A 99 -1.72 -0.83 -0.76
CA LEU A 99 -1.32 0.55 -0.99
C LEU A 99 -2.34 1.57 -0.45
N SER A 100 -3.64 1.30 -0.61
CA SER A 100 -4.71 2.19 -0.14
C SER A 100 -4.97 2.08 1.37
N PHE A 101 -4.84 0.89 1.96
CA PHE A 101 -5.23 0.64 3.35
C PHE A 101 -4.05 0.49 4.33
N HIS A 102 -2.81 0.47 3.87
CA HIS A 102 -1.64 0.46 4.76
C HIS A 102 -1.62 1.74 5.61
N ARG A 103 -1.60 1.57 6.95
CA ARG A 103 -1.71 2.64 7.95
C ARG A 103 -3.00 3.47 7.86
N HIS A 104 -4.04 2.95 7.21
CA HIS A 104 -5.35 3.58 7.24
C HIS A 104 -5.96 3.47 8.64
N MET A 105 -6.78 4.45 9.01
CA MET A 105 -7.52 4.37 10.26
C MET A 105 -8.81 3.60 10.04
N ILE A 106 -8.96 2.44 10.69
CA ILE A 106 -10.24 1.73 10.77
C ILE A 106 -10.70 1.79 12.22
N ASP A 107 -11.90 2.31 12.46
CA ASP A 107 -12.50 2.37 13.80
C ASP A 107 -11.53 2.96 14.85
N LEU A 108 -10.78 4.01 14.45
CA LEU A 108 -9.75 4.69 15.26
C LEU A 108 -8.43 3.94 15.48
N SER A 109 -8.28 2.71 14.97
CA SER A 109 -7.01 1.97 15.02
C SER A 109 -6.23 2.09 13.71
N HIS A 110 -4.91 2.20 13.81
CA HIS A 110 -4.03 2.11 12.65
C HIS A 110 -3.87 0.64 12.27
N ILE A 111 -4.33 0.28 11.08
CA ILE A 111 -4.13 -1.05 10.55
C ILE A 111 -2.82 -1.11 9.76
N ASP A 112 -2.11 -2.23 9.89
CA ASP A 112 -0.96 -2.53 9.05
C ASP A 112 -1.36 -3.59 8.02
N VAL A 113 -1.17 -3.28 6.74
CA VAL A 113 -1.48 -4.21 5.66
C VAL A 113 -0.17 -4.59 4.97
N SER A 114 0.04 -5.89 4.82
CA SER A 114 1.23 -6.48 4.20
C SER A 114 0.83 -7.61 3.25
N LEU A 115 1.51 -7.73 2.11
CA LEU A 115 1.32 -8.83 1.17
C LEU A 115 2.14 -10.06 1.59
N ILE A 116 1.47 -11.20 1.72
CA ILE A 116 2.08 -12.48 2.07
C ILE A 116 1.93 -13.49 0.91
N ASP A 117 2.87 -14.41 0.82
CA ASP A 117 2.74 -15.60 -0.03
C ASP A 117 1.78 -16.57 0.68
N GLY A 118 0.75 -17.03 -0.02
CA GLY A 118 -0.32 -17.86 0.53
C GLY A 118 0.08 -19.30 0.77
#